data_AF-A0A2A9NBP5-F1
#
_entry.id   AF-A0A2A9NBP5-F1
#
_cell.length_a   1.000
_cell.length_b   1.000
_cell.length_c   1.000
_cell.angle_alpha   90.00
_cell.angle_beta   90.00
_cell.angle_gamma   90.00
#
_symmetry.space_group_name_H-M   'P 1'
#
loop_
_entity.id
_entity.type
_entity.pdbx_description
1 polymer ?
#
loop_
_entity_poly.entity_id
_entity_poly.type
_entity_poly.pdbx_seq_one_letter_code
_entity_poly.pdbx_strand_id
1 'polypeptide(L)'
;LYRNIYKAFRDPNKQATAIQEITTIKQGSKSAEEHVQLFKQSYMRSGYGETAGIHEFKRSLNSPLLDKCMAVPELPVTIEKWYELVIRLDHQWRQAVAERKAFAARGGSGTGGQSSSTQRTGQQGQPRANNTQQGVDRNRGPIRCYNCGQTGHMARVC
;
A
#
# COMPACT_ATOMS: atom_id res chain seq x y z
N LEU A 1 -27.23 16.14 47.28
CA LEU A 1 -26.55 17.00 46.29
C LEU A 1 -25.58 16.25 45.35
N TYR A 2 -25.06 15.07 45.70
CA TYR A 2 -24.07 14.35 44.88
C TYR A 2 -24.63 13.54 43.68
N ARG A 3 -25.94 13.22 43.66
CA ARG A 3 -26.57 12.37 42.62
C ARG A 3 -26.81 13.05 41.27
N ASN A 4 -26.79 14.39 41.22
CA ASN A 4 -27.16 15.17 40.04
C ASN A 4 -25.96 15.52 39.14
N ILE A 5 -24.76 15.59 39.70
CA ILE A 5 -23.54 15.91 38.95
C ILE A 5 -23.22 14.76 37.97
N TYR A 6 -23.34 13.51 38.42
CA TYR A 6 -23.13 12.32 37.57
C TYR A 6 -24.15 12.14 36.45
N LYS A 7 -25.33 12.76 36.53
CA LYS A 7 -26.32 12.74 35.44
C LYS A 7 -25.97 13.76 34.34
N ALA A 8 -25.32 14.87 34.68
CA ALA A 8 -24.92 15.90 33.71
C ALA A 8 -23.74 15.47 32.82
N PHE A 9 -22.88 14.56 33.31
CA PHE A 9 -21.74 14.01 32.57
C PHE A 9 -22.02 12.65 31.92
N ARG A 10 -23.22 12.08 32.12
CA ARG A 10 -23.63 10.85 31.45
C ARG A 10 -24.21 11.27 30.12
N ASP A 11 -23.59 10.84 29.02
CA ASP A 11 -24.20 10.95 27.70
C ASP A 11 -25.65 10.40 27.75
N PRO A 12 -26.67 11.26 27.59
CA PRO A 12 -28.07 10.86 27.68
C PRO A 12 -28.45 9.87 26.58
N ASN A 13 -27.67 9.82 25.49
CA ASN A 13 -27.93 8.99 24.34
C ASN A 13 -26.70 8.16 23.94
N LYS A 14 -26.19 7.38 24.90
CA LYS A 14 -25.03 6.49 24.72
C LYS A 14 -25.10 5.61 23.48
N GLN A 15 -26.31 5.22 23.07
CA GLN A 15 -26.53 4.38 21.90
C GLN A 15 -26.42 5.19 20.62
N ALA A 16 -27.03 6.38 20.52
CA ALA A 16 -26.84 7.24 19.35
C ALA A 16 -25.38 7.66 19.18
N THR A 17 -24.67 7.93 20.27
CA THR A 17 -23.23 8.19 20.22
C THR A 17 -22.46 6.98 19.73
N ALA A 18 -22.78 5.76 20.20
CA ALA A 18 -22.16 4.54 19.70
C ALA A 18 -22.47 4.26 18.23
N ILE A 19 -23.69 4.58 17.77
CA ILE A 19 -24.09 4.52 16.36
C ILE A 19 -23.29 5.53 15.53
N GLN A 20 -23.08 6.74 16.03
CA GLN A 20 -22.23 7.73 15.37
C GLN A 20 -20.77 7.26 15.33
N GLU A 21 -20.24 6.73 16.43
CA GLU A 21 -18.88 6.17 16.51
C GLU A 21 -18.70 5.05 15.46
N ILE A 22 -19.57 4.04 15.42
CA ILE A 22 -19.43 2.90 14.50
C ILE A 22 -19.62 3.28 13.02
N THR A 23 -20.46 4.28 12.70
CA THR A 23 -20.70 4.68 11.30
C THR A 23 -19.62 5.61 10.74
N THR A 24 -18.88 6.28 11.62
CA THR A 24 -17.82 7.24 11.27
C THR A 24 -16.41 6.69 11.47
N ILE A 25 -16.24 5.61 12.23
CA ILE A 25 -14.92 5.00 12.44
C ILE A 25 -14.31 4.57 11.09
N LYS A 26 -13.03 4.92 10.93
CA LYS A 26 -12.20 4.53 9.78
C LYS A 26 -10.87 3.99 10.27
N GLN A 27 -10.41 2.91 9.64
CA GLN A 27 -9.12 2.31 9.91
C GLN A 27 -7.98 3.29 9.62
N GLY A 28 -8.04 3.97 8.47
CA GLY A 28 -6.97 4.89 8.04
C GLY A 28 -5.62 4.17 7.96
N SER A 29 -4.61 4.72 8.64
CA SER A 29 -3.25 4.16 8.73
C SER A 29 -3.04 3.17 9.88
N LYS A 30 -4.02 3.02 10.77
CA LYS A 30 -3.94 2.11 11.92
C LYS A 30 -3.81 0.66 11.45
N SER A 31 -3.19 -0.16 12.29
CA SER A 31 -3.23 -1.61 12.09
C SER A 31 -4.66 -2.14 12.14
N ALA A 32 -4.87 -3.30 11.54
CA ALA A 32 -6.14 -4.01 11.67
C ALA A 32 -6.49 -4.29 13.13
N GLU A 33 -5.52 -4.67 13.95
CA GLU A 33 -5.72 -4.99 15.37
C GLU A 33 -6.25 -3.77 16.15
N GLU A 34 -5.57 -2.62 16.02
CA GLU A 34 -6.01 -1.36 16.67
C GLU A 34 -7.41 -0.95 16.21
N HIS A 35 -7.68 -1.08 14.90
CA HIS A 35 -8.99 -0.76 14.34
C HIS A 35 -10.08 -1.70 14.87
N VAL A 36 -9.81 -3.01 14.91
CA VAL A 36 -10.73 -4.02 15.46
C VAL A 36 -11.07 -3.73 16.92
N GLN A 37 -10.10 -3.32 17.74
CA GLN A 37 -10.36 -2.98 19.14
C GLN A 37 -11.31 -1.78 19.29
N LEU A 38 -11.05 -0.70 18.54
CA LEU A 38 -11.91 0.49 18.54
C LEU A 38 -13.32 0.17 17.99
N PHE A 39 -13.39 -0.65 16.95
CA PHE A 39 -14.65 -1.08 16.36
C PHE A 39 -15.46 -1.93 17.35
N LYS A 40 -14.85 -2.93 18.00
CA LYS A 40 -15.49 -3.78 19.02
C LYS A 40 -16.12 -2.94 20.14
N GLN A 41 -15.40 -1.92 20.62
CA GLN A 41 -15.90 -1.04 21.67
C GLN A 41 -17.19 -0.30 21.25
N SER A 42 -17.21 0.24 20.03
CA SER A 42 -18.37 0.96 19.48
C SER A 42 -19.53 0.00 19.17
N TYR A 43 -19.22 -1.14 18.55
CA TYR A 43 -20.17 -2.17 18.17
C TYR A 43 -20.97 -2.71 19.37
N MET A 44 -20.29 -3.08 20.46
CA MET A 44 -20.95 -3.58 21.68
C MET A 44 -21.94 -2.57 22.27
N ARG A 45 -21.73 -1.27 22.07
CA ARG A 45 -22.60 -0.19 22.58
C ARG A 45 -23.71 0.22 21.62
N SER A 46 -23.58 -0.12 20.33
CA SER A 46 -24.51 0.30 19.28
C SER A 46 -25.83 -0.49 19.29
N GLY A 47 -25.78 -1.75 19.73
CA GLY A 47 -26.92 -2.67 19.65
C GLY A 47 -27.18 -3.22 18.24
N TYR A 48 -26.24 -3.07 17.31
CA TYR A 48 -26.35 -3.65 15.97
C TYR A 48 -26.34 -5.18 16.00
N GLY A 49 -27.18 -5.77 15.16
CA GLY A 49 -27.09 -7.19 14.84
C GLY A 49 -25.87 -7.50 13.96
N GLU A 50 -25.50 -8.77 13.90
CA GLU A 50 -24.27 -9.22 13.26
C GLU A 50 -24.16 -8.80 11.78
N THR A 51 -25.23 -8.94 11.00
CA THR A 51 -25.24 -8.52 9.59
C THR A 51 -24.92 -7.04 9.40
N ALA A 52 -25.52 -6.17 10.22
CA ALA A 52 -25.26 -4.73 10.20
C ALA A 52 -23.84 -4.41 10.72
N GLY A 53 -23.39 -5.11 11.75
CA GLY A 53 -22.02 -5.02 12.26
C GLY A 53 -20.98 -5.36 11.20
N ILE A 54 -21.17 -6.46 10.46
CA ILE A 54 -20.29 -6.87 9.36
C ILE A 54 -20.27 -5.82 8.25
N HIS A 55 -21.44 -5.28 7.89
CA HIS A 55 -21.54 -4.21 6.89
C HIS A 55 -20.72 -2.97 7.30
N GLU A 56 -20.93 -2.45 8.51
CA GLU A 56 -20.19 -1.28 8.99
C GLU A 56 -18.70 -1.58 9.16
N PHE A 57 -18.34 -2.79 9.62
CA PHE A 57 -16.95 -3.18 9.75
C PHE A 57 -16.24 -3.13 8.39
N LYS A 58 -16.80 -3.76 7.36
CA LYS A 58 -16.29 -3.69 5.98
C LYS A 58 -16.13 -2.26 5.50
N ARG A 59 -17.14 -1.41 5.73
CA ARG A 59 -17.15 0.01 5.33
C ARG A 59 -16.10 0.85 6.06
N SER A 60 -15.68 0.41 7.24
CA SER A 60 -14.68 1.10 8.06
C SER A 60 -13.23 0.77 7.70
N LEU A 61 -12.98 -0.35 6.99
CA LEU A 61 -11.64 -0.76 6.55
C LEU A 61 -11.07 0.19 5.49
N ASN A 62 -9.74 0.23 5.39
CA ASN A 62 -9.11 0.87 4.24
C ASN A 62 -9.33 0.02 2.96
N SER A 63 -9.40 0.68 1.80
CA SER A 63 -9.75 0.01 0.54
C SER A 63 -8.81 -1.15 0.17
N PRO A 64 -7.47 -1.01 0.25
CA PRO A 64 -6.58 -2.11 -0.14
C PRO A 64 -6.75 -3.38 0.70
N LEU A 65 -7.02 -3.23 2.00
CA LEU A 65 -7.27 -4.38 2.87
C LEU A 65 -8.65 -4.99 2.61
N LEU A 66 -9.67 -4.15 2.38
CA LEU A 66 -11.01 -4.61 2.02
C LEU A 66 -10.99 -5.42 0.72
N ASP A 67 -10.32 -4.91 -0.32
CA ASP A 67 -10.21 -5.58 -1.63
C ASP A 67 -9.58 -6.97 -1.49
N LYS A 68 -8.52 -7.09 -0.67
CA LYS A 68 -7.91 -8.40 -0.36
C LYS A 68 -8.85 -9.33 0.39
N CYS A 69 -9.65 -8.82 1.31
CA CYS A 69 -10.63 -9.65 2.03
C CYS A 69 -11.68 -10.19 1.06
N MET A 70 -12.15 -9.37 0.10
CA MET A 70 -13.16 -9.76 -0.89
C MET A 70 -12.65 -10.77 -1.91
N ALA A 71 -11.33 -10.91 -2.08
CA ALA A 71 -10.71 -11.90 -2.95
C ALA A 71 -10.59 -13.31 -2.32
N VAL A 72 -10.97 -13.48 -1.05
CA VAL A 72 -10.93 -14.79 -0.38
C VAL A 72 -12.11 -15.65 -0.85
N PRO A 73 -11.89 -16.91 -1.29
CA PRO A 73 -12.94 -17.77 -1.83
C PRO A 73 -14.11 -18.04 -0.86
N GLU A 74 -13.82 -18.21 0.42
CA GLU A 74 -14.81 -18.45 1.47
C GLU A 74 -14.90 -17.24 2.40
N LEU A 75 -15.86 -16.37 2.14
CA LEU A 75 -16.05 -15.18 2.94
C LEU A 75 -16.65 -15.53 4.31
N PRO A 76 -16.11 -14.95 5.40
CA PRO A 76 -16.68 -15.11 6.72
C PRO A 76 -18.13 -14.65 6.79
N VAL A 77 -18.93 -15.36 7.60
CA VAL A 77 -20.33 -15.01 7.88
C VAL A 77 -20.55 -14.49 9.29
N THR A 78 -19.52 -14.54 10.15
CA THR A 78 -19.57 -14.02 11.51
C THR A 78 -18.59 -12.89 11.71
N ILE A 79 -18.92 -11.96 12.61
CA ILE A 79 -18.10 -10.77 12.84
C ILE A 79 -16.73 -11.14 13.44
N GLU A 80 -16.66 -12.17 14.28
CA GLU A 80 -15.40 -12.67 14.85
C GLU A 80 -14.44 -13.19 13.76
N LYS A 81 -14.97 -13.98 12.82
CA LYS A 81 -14.17 -14.50 11.69
C LYS A 81 -13.75 -13.38 10.74
N TRP A 82 -14.56 -12.32 10.61
CA TRP A 82 -14.15 -11.11 9.89
C TRP A 82 -12.96 -10.43 10.57
N TYR A 83 -12.97 -10.29 11.90
CA TYR A 83 -11.82 -9.73 12.64
C TYR A 83 -10.54 -10.54 12.40
N GLU A 84 -10.61 -11.86 12.57
CA GLU A 84 -9.47 -12.75 12.37
C GLU A 84 -8.90 -12.67 10.95
N LEU A 85 -9.77 -12.64 9.94
CA LEU A 85 -9.36 -12.51 8.54
C LEU A 85 -8.61 -11.20 8.29
N VAL A 86 -9.18 -10.08 8.72
CA VAL A 86 -8.63 -8.74 8.50
C VAL A 86 -7.28 -8.57 9.19
N ILE A 87 -7.16 -9.04 10.44
CA ILE A 87 -5.89 -9.01 11.20
C ILE A 87 -4.81 -9.82 10.48
N ARG A 88 -5.14 -11.05 10.06
CA ARG A 88 -4.20 -11.92 9.35
C ARG A 88 -3.65 -11.29 8.07
N LEU A 89 -4.54 -10.73 7.25
CA LEU A 89 -4.15 -10.12 5.97
C LEU A 89 -3.33 -8.83 6.16
N ASP A 90 -3.66 -8.01 7.17
CA ASP A 90 -2.86 -6.82 7.51
C ASP A 90 -1.46 -7.21 8.01
N HIS A 91 -1.36 -8.22 8.88
CA HIS A 91 -0.06 -8.74 9.33
C HIS A 91 0.80 -9.24 8.18
N GLN A 92 0.24 -10.05 7.28
CA GLN A 92 0.96 -10.52 6.09
C GLN A 92 1.45 -9.35 5.22
N TRP A 93 0.62 -8.33 5.01
CA TRP A 93 1.02 -7.16 4.22
C TRP A 93 2.14 -6.36 4.89
N ARG A 94 2.02 -6.12 6.20
CA ARG A 94 3.04 -5.39 6.97
C ARG A 94 4.37 -6.15 7.01
N GLN A 95 4.33 -7.48 7.15
CA GLN A 95 5.50 -8.35 7.06
C GLN A 95 6.16 -8.25 5.68
N ALA A 96 5.39 -8.43 4.59
CA ALA A 96 5.93 -8.34 3.23
C ALA A 96 6.52 -6.96 2.91
N VAL A 97 5.92 -5.88 3.43
CA VAL A 97 6.47 -4.51 3.30
C VAL A 97 7.78 -4.36 4.08
N ALA A 98 7.85 -4.88 5.30
CA ALA A 98 9.07 -4.84 6.12
C ALA A 98 10.21 -5.62 5.46
N GLU A 99 9.93 -6.83 4.95
CA GLU A 99 10.90 -7.64 4.22
C GLU A 99 11.39 -6.94 2.95
N ARG A 100 10.49 -6.40 2.13
CA ARG A 100 10.86 -5.64 0.93
C ARG A 100 11.80 -4.47 1.27
N LYS A 101 11.52 -3.73 2.34
CA LYS A 101 12.39 -2.65 2.81
C LYS A 101 13.76 -3.18 3.26
N ALA A 102 13.79 -4.30 3.98
CA ALA A 102 15.03 -4.93 4.43
C ALA A 102 15.90 -5.43 3.25
N PHE A 103 15.29 -6.05 2.24
CA PHE A 103 15.98 -6.46 1.01
C PHE A 103 16.51 -5.28 0.22
N ALA A 104 15.72 -4.22 0.05
CA ALA A 104 16.17 -3.00 -0.63
C ALA A 104 17.36 -2.33 0.10
N ALA A 105 17.35 -2.32 1.44
CA ALA A 105 18.46 -1.80 2.24
C ALA A 105 19.75 -2.64 2.08
N ARG A 106 19.63 -3.97 1.93
CA ARG A 106 20.77 -4.87 1.73
C ARG A 106 21.31 -4.88 0.28
N GLY A 107 20.44 -4.69 -0.71
CA GLY A 107 20.81 -4.60 -2.13
C GLY A 107 21.46 -3.28 -2.53
N GLY A 108 21.49 -2.28 -1.64
CA GLY A 108 22.18 -1.00 -1.86
C GLY A 108 23.71 -1.07 -1.74
N SER A 109 24.28 -2.24 -1.40
CA SER A 109 25.71 -2.44 -1.24
C SER A 109 26.16 -3.66 -2.06
N GLY A 110 26.34 -3.48 -3.38
CA GLY A 110 26.85 -4.55 -4.23
C GLY A 110 26.67 -4.36 -5.74
N THR A 111 27.68 -3.75 -6.36
CA THR A 111 28.11 -3.92 -7.76
C THR A 111 27.24 -3.39 -8.92
N GLY A 112 27.79 -2.39 -9.62
CA GLY A 112 27.32 -1.93 -10.93
C GLY A 112 28.33 -1.01 -11.64
N GLY A 113 29.62 -1.26 -11.48
CA GLY A 113 30.71 -0.54 -12.13
C GLY A 113 31.89 -1.46 -12.46
N GLN A 114 31.61 -2.70 -12.88
CA GLN A 114 32.61 -3.56 -13.51
C GLN A 114 32.64 -3.23 -15.00
N SER A 115 33.47 -2.27 -15.35
CA SER A 115 33.97 -2.12 -16.72
C SER A 115 34.83 -3.34 -17.04
N SER A 116 34.21 -4.38 -17.62
CA SER A 116 34.94 -5.42 -18.33
C SER A 116 35.53 -4.82 -19.60
N SER A 117 36.68 -4.15 -19.46
CA SER A 117 37.54 -3.80 -20.59
C SER A 117 38.19 -5.07 -21.09
N THR A 118 37.51 -5.77 -21.99
CA THR A 118 38.14 -6.73 -22.89
C THR A 118 38.89 -5.90 -23.94
N GLN A 119 40.14 -5.54 -23.63
CA GLN A 119 41.09 -5.08 -24.64
C GLN A 119 41.39 -6.25 -25.58
N ARG A 120 40.72 -6.27 -26.73
CA ARG A 120 41.25 -6.89 -27.95
C ARG A 120 41.52 -5.78 -28.95
N THR A 121 42.79 -5.49 -29.10
CA THR A 121 43.38 -4.59 -30.10
C THR A 121 43.29 -5.22 -31.49
N GLY A 122 42.61 -4.50 -32.38
CA GLY A 122 42.62 -4.73 -33.82
C GLY A 122 42.14 -3.47 -34.53
N GLN A 123 43.10 -2.71 -35.09
CA GLN A 123 43.07 -1.92 -36.34
C GLN A 123 41.72 -1.30 -36.78
N GLN A 124 41.56 -0.03 -37.18
CA GLN A 124 42.41 0.98 -37.83
C GLN A 124 41.50 2.23 -38.02
N GLY A 125 42.07 3.43 -38.12
CA GLY A 125 41.43 4.57 -38.81
C GLY A 125 41.07 5.81 -37.97
N GLN A 126 41.97 6.79 -37.94
CA GLN A 126 41.75 8.22 -37.61
C GLN A 126 41.69 9.03 -38.94
N PRO A 127 41.46 10.38 -38.98
CA PRO A 127 40.99 11.35 -37.97
C PRO A 127 39.98 12.41 -38.52
N ARG A 128 39.46 13.30 -37.63
CA ARG A 128 39.62 14.79 -37.69
C ARG A 128 38.39 15.62 -37.20
N ALA A 129 38.69 16.51 -36.23
CA ALA A 129 38.16 17.82 -35.78
C ALA A 129 36.89 18.43 -36.49
N ASN A 130 36.02 19.25 -35.88
CA ASN A 130 36.25 20.32 -34.89
C ASN A 130 34.90 20.90 -34.37
N ASN A 131 34.92 21.39 -33.12
CA ASN A 131 34.18 22.51 -32.49
C ASN A 131 32.62 22.57 -32.35
N THR A 132 32.24 22.92 -31.11
CA THR A 132 31.21 23.89 -30.64
C THR A 132 29.92 23.39 -29.95
N GLN A 133 29.75 23.94 -28.73
CA GLN A 133 28.52 24.38 -28.06
C GLN A 133 27.87 23.47 -26.98
N GLN A 134 27.85 24.07 -25.78
CA GLN A 134 27.13 23.72 -24.56
C GLN A 134 25.67 23.29 -24.77
N GLY A 135 25.19 22.34 -23.96
CA GLY A 135 23.76 22.13 -23.79
C GLY A 135 23.36 20.79 -23.19
N VAL A 136 23.08 20.80 -21.89
CA VAL A 136 22.08 20.00 -21.17
C VAL A 136 22.21 18.46 -21.12
N ASP A 137 22.50 18.01 -19.90
CA ASP A 137 22.08 16.77 -19.27
C ASP A 137 20.77 16.19 -19.84
N ARG A 138 20.85 15.00 -20.45
CA ARG A 138 19.73 14.07 -20.62
C ARG A 138 20.25 12.70 -21.03
N ASN A 139 20.53 11.91 -20.00
CA ASN A 139 20.75 10.47 -20.05
C ASN A 139 19.49 9.71 -20.56
N ARG A 140 19.15 9.86 -21.85
CA ARG A 140 18.17 9.01 -22.56
C ARG A 140 18.93 8.27 -23.65
N GLY A 141 19.22 7.00 -23.41
CA GLY A 141 19.70 6.11 -24.45
C GLY A 141 18.77 6.11 -25.67
N PRO A 142 19.28 5.83 -26.88
CA PRO A 142 18.50 5.91 -28.10
C PRO A 142 17.29 4.97 -28.04
N ILE A 143 16.13 5.49 -28.45
CA ILE A 143 14.88 4.75 -28.48
C ILE A 143 15.04 3.50 -29.37
N ARG A 144 14.76 2.34 -28.79
CA ARG A 144 14.81 1.05 -29.49
C ARG A 144 13.42 0.70 -30.00
N CYS A 145 13.36 0.25 -31.25
CA CYS A 145 12.13 -0.28 -31.82
C CYS A 145 11.76 -1.58 -31.11
N TYR A 146 10.55 -1.66 -30.56
CA TYR A 146 10.05 -2.86 -29.88
C TYR A 146 9.78 -4.03 -30.84
N ASN A 147 9.75 -3.78 -32.16
CA ASN A 147 9.54 -4.81 -33.18
C ASN A 147 10.88 -5.44 -33.66
N CYS A 148 11.85 -4.63 -34.07
CA CYS A 148 13.11 -5.12 -34.65
C CYS A 148 14.37 -4.93 -33.78
N GLY A 149 14.25 -4.25 -32.64
CA GLY A 149 15.34 -4.02 -31.70
C GLY A 149 16.39 -2.99 -32.12
N GLN A 150 16.31 -2.45 -33.35
CA GLN A 150 17.22 -1.40 -33.83
C GLN A 150 16.89 -0.03 -33.19
N THR A 151 17.92 0.79 -33.04
CA THR A 151 17.82 2.14 -32.48
C THR A 151 17.52 3.17 -33.56
N GLY A 152 16.70 4.18 -33.25
CA GLY A 152 16.48 5.34 -34.14
C GLY A 152 15.09 5.45 -34.75
N HIS A 153 14.20 4.48 -34.52
CA HIS A 153 12.78 4.56 -34.89
C HIS A 153 11.89 3.86 -33.85
N MET A 154 10.59 4.20 -33.84
CA MET A 154 9.56 3.51 -33.04
C MET A 154 8.86 2.45 -33.90
N ALA A 155 8.23 1.46 -33.28
CA ALA A 155 7.56 0.35 -33.99
C ALA A 155 6.53 0.79 -35.05
N ARG A 156 5.91 1.96 -34.89
CA ARG A 156 4.97 2.53 -35.87
C ARG A 156 5.62 3.01 -37.18
N VAL A 157 6.95 3.14 -37.21
CA VAL A 157 7.77 3.59 -38.36
C VAL A 157 8.76 2.49 -38.77
N CYS A 158 8.55 1.26 -38.28
CA CYS A 158 9.34 0.08 -38.62
C CYS A 158 8.83 -0.55 -39.92
#